data_AF-A0AAD5N4D8-F1
#
_entry.id   AF-A0AAD5N4D8-F1
#
_cell.length_a   1.000
_cell.length_b   1.000
_cell.length_c   1.000
_cell.angle_alpha   90.00
_cell.angle_beta   90.00
_cell.angle_gamma   90.00
#
_symmetry.space_group_name_H-M   'P 1'
#
loop_
_entity.id
_entity.type
_entity.pdbx_description
1 polymer ?
#
loop_
_entity_poly.entity_id
_entity_poly.type
_entity_poly.pdbx_seq_one_letter_code
_entity_poly.pdbx_strand_id
1 'polypeptide(L)'
;MLGDLVGHVQPSTVHPPGEGLLGTPQSSGENDNSALTSWPPRRNVTTQSILTTSILLGQLAVYPRMLIEGKTLPPFIHSQCSLSDSLADACSQAENHQCLPETLAICASLVRMFFHRTPGSSAFVWEAIYREHARLRRQINDQQAEASLETAQAICIYVLLQALDRETIAQNDIESMIRDLAVRTLLS
;
A
#
# COMPACT_ATOMS: atom_id res chain seq x y z
N MET A 1 -32.74 -53.48 -41.24
CA MET A 1 -33.83 -53.48 -42.25
C MET A 1 -33.97 -52.07 -42.78
N LEU A 2 -34.09 -51.89 -44.11
CA LEU A 2 -34.55 -50.72 -44.91
C LEU A 2 -34.35 -49.29 -44.32
N GLY A 3 -33.70 -48.33 -44.99
CA GLY A 3 -34.07 -47.73 -46.30
C GLY A 3 -34.89 -46.43 -46.04
N ASP A 4 -34.90 -45.35 -46.83
CA ASP A 4 -34.22 -44.97 -48.07
C ASP A 4 -34.45 -43.45 -48.33
N LEU A 5 -33.75 -42.82 -49.30
CA LEU A 5 -34.09 -41.58 -50.07
C LEU A 5 -34.43 -40.24 -49.32
N VAL A 6 -33.75 -39.09 -49.49
CA VAL A 6 -33.42 -38.21 -50.66
C VAL A 6 -34.50 -37.17 -51.06
N GLY A 7 -34.09 -35.89 -51.21
CA GLY A 7 -34.85 -34.75 -51.79
C GLY A 7 -34.67 -33.45 -50.97
N HIS A 8 -33.74 -32.52 -51.22
CA HIS A 8 -33.39 -31.71 -52.41
C HIS A 8 -34.41 -30.59 -52.73
N VAL A 9 -33.96 -29.31 -52.68
CA VAL A 9 -34.26 -28.17 -53.59
C VAL A 9 -33.72 -26.83 -53.01
N GLN A 10 -33.01 -26.06 -53.84
CA GLN A 10 -32.52 -24.67 -53.64
C GLN A 10 -33.54 -23.67 -54.29
N PRO A 11 -33.28 -22.38 -54.72
CA PRO A 11 -32.07 -21.55 -54.65
C PRO A 11 -32.21 -20.02 -54.45
N SER A 12 -31.02 -19.39 -54.32
CA SER A 12 -30.61 -18.07 -54.83
C SER A 12 -31.16 -16.76 -54.25
N THR A 13 -30.53 -15.59 -54.37
CA THR A 13 -29.16 -15.04 -54.65
C THR A 13 -29.39 -13.60 -55.16
N VAL A 14 -28.54 -12.61 -54.82
CA VAL A 14 -28.02 -11.49 -55.68
C VAL A 14 -27.36 -10.39 -54.81
N HIS A 15 -26.37 -9.67 -55.37
CA HIS A 15 -25.34 -8.86 -54.68
C HIS A 15 -25.29 -7.38 -55.24
N PRO A 16 -24.24 -6.51 -55.10
CA PRO A 16 -24.36 -5.04 -55.04
C PRO A 16 -23.72 -4.33 -56.29
N PRO A 17 -23.52 -2.98 -56.36
CA PRO A 17 -22.41 -2.25 -55.65
C PRO A 17 -22.73 -0.76 -55.29
N GLY A 18 -21.72 0.03 -54.85
CA GLY A 18 -21.71 1.51 -55.01
C GLY A 18 -20.91 2.34 -53.99
N GLU A 19 -19.94 3.15 -54.45
CA GLU A 19 -19.07 4.04 -53.65
C GLU A 19 -19.45 5.55 -53.81
N GLY A 20 -18.98 6.44 -52.92
CA GLY A 20 -19.16 7.90 -53.05
C GLY A 20 -18.50 8.75 -51.94
N LEU A 21 -18.10 9.99 -52.24
CA LEU A 21 -17.11 10.79 -51.48
C LEU A 21 -17.59 12.22 -51.10
N LEU A 22 -17.07 12.72 -49.96
CA LEU A 22 -16.81 14.14 -49.61
C LEU A 22 -17.96 15.08 -49.16
N GLY A 23 -17.80 15.71 -47.98
CA GLY A 23 -18.56 16.90 -47.55
C GLY A 23 -18.52 17.20 -46.03
N THR A 24 -17.94 18.33 -45.62
CA THR A 24 -18.02 18.95 -44.26
C THR A 24 -18.50 20.41 -44.43
N PRO A 25 -19.19 21.06 -43.44
CA PRO A 25 -18.48 21.67 -42.28
C PRO A 25 -19.26 21.85 -40.94
N GLN A 26 -18.47 21.94 -39.85
CA GLN A 26 -18.66 22.73 -38.60
C GLN A 26 -19.98 22.77 -37.78
N SER A 27 -19.90 22.23 -36.55
CA SER A 27 -20.08 23.00 -35.29
C SER A 27 -19.27 22.29 -34.18
N SER A 28 -18.28 22.94 -33.55
CA SER A 28 -18.37 23.87 -32.41
C SER A 28 -18.77 23.18 -31.10
N GLY A 29 -17.75 22.77 -30.34
CA GLY A 29 -17.86 22.03 -29.09
C GLY A 29 -16.49 21.71 -28.50
N GLU A 30 -15.71 22.75 -28.19
CA GLU A 30 -14.39 22.63 -27.55
C GLU A 30 -14.53 22.07 -26.13
N ASN A 31 -14.26 20.77 -25.99
CA ASN A 31 -14.15 20.10 -24.69
C ASN A 31 -12.76 20.30 -24.08
N ASP A 32 -12.46 21.53 -23.68
CA ASP A 32 -11.25 21.87 -22.91
C ASP A 32 -11.34 21.32 -21.47
N ASN A 33 -10.90 20.08 -21.28
CA ASN A 33 -10.69 19.48 -19.95
C ASN A 33 -9.60 18.38 -19.91
N SER A 34 -8.67 18.36 -20.88
CA SER A 34 -7.56 17.38 -20.93
C SER A 34 -6.23 17.87 -20.32
N ALA A 35 -6.24 18.98 -19.58
CA ALA A 35 -5.03 19.63 -19.06
C ALA A 35 -4.55 19.13 -17.68
N LEU A 36 -5.17 18.09 -17.10
CA LEU A 36 -4.82 17.53 -15.79
C LEU A 36 -4.78 16.00 -15.79
N THR A 37 -3.67 15.40 -16.24
CA THR A 37 -3.11 14.09 -15.81
C THR A 37 -1.93 13.60 -16.67
N SER A 38 -1.06 14.50 -17.17
CA SER A 38 0.27 14.05 -17.64
C SER A 38 1.14 13.66 -16.45
N TRP A 39 1.12 12.37 -16.08
CA TRP A 39 2.06 11.83 -15.09
C TRP A 39 3.50 12.11 -15.56
N PRO A 40 4.42 12.50 -14.65
CA PRO A 40 5.80 12.77 -15.04
C PRO A 40 6.42 11.53 -15.71
N PRO A 41 7.28 11.70 -16.74
CA PRO A 41 7.89 10.59 -17.43
C PRO A 41 8.55 9.61 -16.46
N ARG A 42 8.37 8.30 -16.66
CA ARG A 42 9.02 7.27 -15.84
C ARG A 42 10.53 7.50 -15.89
N ARG A 43 11.10 8.00 -14.78
CA ARG A 43 12.53 8.29 -14.66
C ARG A 43 13.33 7.04 -15.02
N ASN A 44 14.33 7.22 -15.88
CA ASN A 44 15.24 6.18 -16.31
C ASN A 44 15.95 5.61 -15.08
N VAL A 45 15.61 4.37 -14.71
CA VAL A 45 16.15 3.71 -13.52
C VAL A 45 17.60 3.30 -13.81
N THR A 46 18.54 4.01 -13.18
CA THR A 46 19.98 3.70 -13.30
C THR A 46 20.37 2.57 -12.35
N THR A 47 21.44 1.82 -12.68
CA THR A 47 22.01 0.81 -11.78
C THR A 47 22.38 1.39 -10.42
N GLN A 48 22.88 2.63 -10.38
CA GLN A 48 23.13 3.36 -9.13
C GLN A 48 21.86 3.58 -8.32
N SER A 49 20.74 3.94 -8.95
CA SER A 49 19.44 4.08 -8.29
C SER A 49 18.94 2.75 -7.69
N ILE A 50 19.07 1.63 -8.42
CA ILE A 50 18.70 0.29 -7.94
C ILE A 50 19.54 -0.13 -6.72
N LEU A 51 20.86 0.07 -6.79
CA LEU A 51 21.78 -0.26 -5.70
C LEU A 51 21.51 0.61 -4.46
N THR A 52 21.36 1.93 -4.65
CA THR A 52 21.02 2.86 -3.57
C THR A 52 19.70 2.51 -2.91
N THR A 53 18.66 2.20 -3.70
CA THR A 53 17.35 1.76 -3.18
C THR A 53 17.45 0.45 -2.40
N SER A 54 18.26 -0.50 -2.88
CA SER A 54 18.49 -1.78 -2.19
C SER A 54 19.23 -1.60 -0.86
N ILE A 55 20.24 -0.72 -0.82
CA ILE A 55 20.96 -0.37 0.40
C ILE A 55 20.03 0.30 1.41
N LEU A 56 19.27 1.32 0.98
CA LEU A 56 18.31 2.03 1.83
C LEU A 56 17.25 1.08 2.37
N LEU A 57 16.64 0.23 1.53
CA LEU A 57 15.67 -0.75 1.99
C LEU A 57 16.28 -1.73 2.99
N GLY A 58 17.54 -2.16 2.79
CA GLY A 58 18.26 -3.01 3.73
C GLY A 58 18.47 -2.37 5.11
N GLN A 59 18.70 -1.05 5.16
CA GLN A 59 18.77 -0.30 6.43
C GLN A 59 17.38 -0.17 7.07
N LEU A 60 16.37 0.26 6.30
CA LEU A 60 15.00 0.44 6.78
C LEU A 60 14.35 -0.89 7.22
N ALA A 61 14.78 -2.02 6.68
CA ALA A 61 14.35 -3.37 7.06
C ALA A 61 14.59 -3.70 8.55
N VAL A 62 15.58 -3.05 9.16
CA VAL A 62 15.93 -3.27 10.56
C VAL A 62 14.90 -2.63 11.50
N TYR A 63 14.21 -1.56 11.07
CA TYR A 63 13.31 -0.79 11.93
C TYR A 63 12.07 -1.57 12.42
N PRO A 64 11.34 -2.34 11.60
CA PRO A 64 10.28 -3.19 12.14
C PRO A 64 10.80 -4.25 13.12
N ARG A 65 12.03 -4.77 12.94
CA ARG A 65 12.62 -5.72 13.90
C ARG A 65 12.98 -5.06 15.23
N MET A 66 13.63 -3.89 15.18
CA MET A 66 13.94 -3.07 16.36
C MET A 66 12.72 -2.85 17.26
N LEU A 67 11.54 -2.62 16.68
CA LEU A 67 10.29 -2.45 17.43
C LEU A 67 9.87 -3.69 18.25
N ILE A 68 10.21 -4.90 17.81
CA ILE A 68 9.81 -6.16 18.48
C ILE A 68 10.93 -6.84 19.28
N GLU A 69 12.18 -6.44 19.04
CA GLU A 69 13.38 -6.91 19.75
C GLU A 69 13.68 -6.10 21.03
N GLY A 70 13.00 -4.97 21.24
CA GLY A 70 12.93 -4.27 22.54
C GLY A 70 14.19 -3.56 23.04
N LYS A 71 15.36 -3.81 22.45
CA LYS A 71 16.64 -3.22 22.90
C LYS A 71 16.80 -1.74 22.55
N THR A 72 16.30 -1.35 21.38
CA THR A 72 16.39 0.01 20.83
C THR A 72 15.21 0.23 19.91
N LEU A 73 14.42 1.29 20.14
CA LEU A 73 13.33 1.65 19.25
C LEU A 73 13.86 2.24 17.92
N PRO A 74 13.10 2.13 16.81
CA PRO A 74 13.42 2.84 15.58
C PRO A 74 13.51 4.35 15.81
N PRO A 75 14.36 5.08 15.05
CA PRO A 75 14.70 6.48 15.35
C PRO A 75 13.54 7.49 15.21
N PHE A 76 12.39 7.06 14.68
CA PHE A 76 11.17 7.85 14.56
C PHE A 76 10.08 7.47 15.58
N ILE A 77 10.30 6.44 16.40
CA ILE A 77 9.39 6.03 17.47
C ILE A 77 9.79 6.74 18.76
N HIS A 78 8.90 7.62 19.25
CA HIS A 78 9.07 8.33 20.50
C HIS A 78 8.17 7.69 21.56
N SER A 79 8.77 7.20 22.64
CA SER A 79 8.09 6.52 23.74
C SER A 79 8.29 7.29 25.05
N GLN A 80 7.39 7.11 26.01
CA GLN A 80 7.44 7.85 27.28
C GLN A 80 8.75 7.60 28.06
N CYS A 81 9.28 6.38 27.96
CA CYS A 81 10.58 5.96 28.50
C CYS A 81 11.80 6.58 27.78
N SER A 82 11.65 7.12 26.56
CA SER A 82 12.69 7.92 25.89
C SER A 82 12.67 9.40 26.28
N LEU A 83 11.63 9.85 26.98
CA LEU A 83 11.40 11.24 27.40
C LEU A 83 11.48 11.42 28.93
N SER A 84 11.53 10.34 29.70
CA SER A 84 11.54 10.36 31.16
C SER A 84 12.48 9.30 31.76
N ASP A 85 13.54 9.76 32.42
CA ASP A 85 14.58 8.90 33.01
C ASP A 85 14.01 7.87 34.01
N SER A 86 12.94 8.23 34.73
CA SER A 86 12.28 7.35 35.70
C SER A 86 11.62 6.10 35.09
N LEU A 87 11.27 6.15 33.80
CA LEU A 87 10.71 4.99 33.06
C LEU A 87 11.77 4.30 32.19
N ALA A 88 12.92 4.93 31.96
CA ALA A 88 14.04 4.37 31.20
C ALA A 88 14.60 3.11 31.88
N ASP A 89 14.85 3.17 33.20
CA ASP A 89 15.38 2.04 33.97
C ASP A 89 14.48 0.79 33.86
N ALA A 90 13.17 0.94 34.10
CA ALA A 90 12.20 -0.15 34.00
C ALA A 90 12.15 -0.78 32.60
N CYS A 91 12.34 0.02 31.55
CA CYS A 91 12.30 -0.46 30.17
C CYS A 91 13.65 -1.05 29.71
N SER A 92 14.77 -0.57 30.25
CA SER A 92 16.12 -1.10 29.97
C SER A 92 16.31 -2.56 30.43
N GLN A 93 15.58 -2.97 31.47
CA GLN A 93 15.63 -4.32 32.04
C GLN A 93 14.60 -5.27 31.40
N ALA A 94 13.64 -4.74 30.63
CA ALA A 94 12.62 -5.53 29.97
C ALA A 94 13.06 -5.90 28.55
N GLU A 95 12.84 -7.16 28.13
CA GLU A 95 13.09 -7.59 26.75
C GLU A 95 12.16 -6.92 25.70
N ASN A 96 11.18 -6.14 26.15
CA ASN A 96 10.26 -5.39 25.30
C ASN A 96 9.78 -4.11 25.99
N HIS A 97 9.60 -3.03 25.24
CA HIS A 97 9.16 -1.74 25.76
C HIS A 97 7.71 -1.79 26.27
N GLN A 98 7.54 -1.92 27.58
CA GLN A 98 6.22 -1.82 28.25
C GLN A 98 5.68 -0.38 28.28
N CYS A 99 6.55 0.61 28.06
CA CYS A 99 6.22 2.03 27.89
C CYS A 99 5.56 2.39 26.54
N LEU A 100 5.25 1.41 25.67
CA LEU A 100 4.59 1.70 24.40
C LEU A 100 3.10 1.99 24.62
N PRO A 101 2.57 3.10 24.08
CA PRO A 101 1.13 3.36 24.06
C PRO A 101 0.39 2.33 23.19
N GLU A 102 -0.93 2.21 23.39
CA GLU A 102 -1.77 1.16 22.81
C GLU A 102 -1.56 0.96 21.30
N THR A 103 -1.58 2.04 20.53
CA THR A 103 -1.34 2.05 19.08
C THR A 103 -0.03 1.36 18.69
N LEU A 104 1.05 1.66 19.40
CA LEU A 104 2.38 1.10 19.13
C LEU A 104 2.55 -0.31 19.70
N ALA A 105 1.89 -0.65 20.79
CA ALA A 105 1.86 -2.00 21.34
C ALA A 105 1.09 -2.99 20.41
N ILE A 106 -0.02 -2.55 19.82
CA ILE A 106 -0.74 -3.31 18.78
C ILE A 106 0.14 -3.44 17.53
N CYS A 107 0.77 -2.34 17.08
CA CYS A 107 1.69 -2.35 15.94
C CYS A 107 2.84 -3.36 16.14
N ALA A 108 3.52 -3.33 17.30
CA ALA A 108 4.58 -4.29 17.64
C ALA A 108 4.07 -5.75 17.65
N SER A 109 2.84 -5.99 18.09
CA SER A 109 2.22 -7.32 18.07
C SER A 109 1.98 -7.82 16.65
N LEU A 110 1.45 -6.96 15.76
CA LEU A 110 1.26 -7.28 14.34
C LEU A 110 2.58 -7.48 13.59
N VAL A 111 3.62 -6.69 13.91
CA VAL A 111 4.97 -6.87 13.36
C VAL A 111 5.58 -8.20 13.81
N ARG A 112 5.35 -8.62 15.06
CA ARG A 112 5.78 -9.94 15.55
C ARG A 112 5.07 -11.05 14.80
N MET A 113 3.75 -10.94 14.57
CA MET A 113 3.00 -11.86 13.72
C MET A 113 3.53 -11.89 12.29
N PHE A 114 3.89 -10.74 11.72
CA PHE A 114 4.46 -10.64 10.37
C PHE A 114 5.78 -11.42 10.25
N PHE A 115 6.73 -11.24 11.17
CA PHE A 115 8.01 -11.97 11.09
C PHE A 115 7.90 -13.48 11.38
N HIS A 116 6.85 -13.92 12.07
CA HIS A 116 6.59 -15.34 12.35
C HIS A 116 5.57 -15.99 11.39
N ARG A 117 5.10 -15.26 10.35
CA ARG A 117 4.09 -15.77 9.44
C ARG A 117 4.63 -16.92 8.58
N THR A 118 3.81 -17.96 8.43
CA THR A 118 3.98 -19.01 7.41
C THR A 118 3.25 -18.63 6.12
N PRO A 119 3.54 -19.25 4.96
CA PRO A 119 2.82 -19.00 3.71
C PRO A 119 1.29 -19.13 3.86
N GLY A 120 0.81 -20.12 4.61
CA GLY A 120 -0.62 -20.32 4.87
C GLY A 120 -1.27 -19.28 5.79
N SER A 121 -0.47 -18.52 6.56
CA SER A 121 -0.96 -17.45 7.46
C SER A 121 -0.73 -16.03 6.93
N SER A 122 -0.01 -15.88 5.82
CA SER A 122 0.42 -14.56 5.33
C SER A 122 -0.75 -13.60 5.07
N ALA A 123 -1.79 -14.09 4.37
CA ALA A 123 -3.00 -13.32 4.10
C ALA A 123 -3.76 -12.91 5.38
N PHE A 124 -3.81 -13.77 6.39
CA PHE A 124 -4.45 -13.46 7.68
C PHE A 124 -3.71 -12.35 8.43
N VAL A 125 -2.38 -12.37 8.43
CA VAL A 125 -1.57 -11.32 9.07
C VAL A 125 -1.74 -9.98 8.33
N TRP A 126 -1.75 -10.00 7.00
CA TRP A 126 -1.99 -8.80 6.20
C TRP A 126 -3.39 -8.21 6.44
N GLU A 127 -4.43 -9.05 6.45
CA GLU A 127 -5.80 -8.64 6.79
C GLU A 127 -5.91 -8.04 8.21
N ALA A 128 -5.15 -8.57 9.19
CA ALA A 128 -5.07 -7.96 10.51
C ALA A 128 -4.40 -6.57 10.50
N ILE A 129 -3.33 -6.40 9.72
CA ILE A 129 -2.65 -5.10 9.51
C ILE A 129 -3.59 -4.09 8.83
N TYR A 130 -4.34 -4.50 7.79
CA TYR A 130 -5.29 -3.60 7.11
C TYR A 130 -6.47 -3.20 7.99
N ARG A 131 -6.99 -4.11 8.80
CA ARG A 131 -8.05 -3.80 9.76
C ARG A 131 -7.59 -2.77 10.79
N GLU A 132 -6.37 -2.93 11.30
CA GLU A 132 -5.80 -1.97 12.25
C GLU A 132 -5.47 -0.62 11.59
N HIS A 133 -4.93 -0.62 10.37
CA HIS A 133 -4.77 0.59 9.57
C HIS A 133 -6.11 1.32 9.38
N ALA A 134 -7.18 0.59 9.03
CA ALA A 134 -8.52 1.16 8.89
C ALA A 134 -9.12 1.66 10.23
N ARG A 135 -8.78 1.04 11.37
CA ARG A 135 -9.14 1.54 12.71
C ARG A 135 -8.46 2.88 12.98
N LEU A 136 -7.14 2.94 12.79
CA LEU A 136 -6.32 4.14 12.97
C LEU A 136 -6.86 5.29 12.11
N ARG A 137 -7.16 5.06 10.81
CA ARG A 137 -7.69 6.09 9.91
C ARG A 137 -9.02 6.73 10.35
N ARG A 138 -9.87 6.03 11.09
CA ARG A 138 -11.06 6.65 11.69
C ARG A 138 -10.66 7.58 12.83
N GLN A 139 -9.77 7.10 13.70
CA GLN A 139 -9.22 7.85 14.82
C GLN A 139 -8.45 9.13 14.36
N ILE A 140 -7.87 9.13 13.15
CA ILE A 140 -7.28 10.32 12.51
C ILE A 140 -8.29 11.47 12.37
N ASN A 141 -9.54 11.18 12.05
CA ASN A 141 -10.57 12.19 11.79
C ASN A 141 -11.19 12.75 13.09
N ASP A 142 -11.02 12.04 14.22
CA ASP A 142 -11.79 12.28 15.45
C ASP A 142 -10.97 12.87 16.62
N GLN A 143 -9.62 12.86 16.60
CA GLN A 143 -8.82 13.10 17.82
C GLN A 143 -7.52 13.95 17.72
N GLN A 144 -7.05 14.35 18.91
CA GLN A 144 -5.95 15.28 19.23
C GLN A 144 -4.54 14.88 18.75
N ALA A 145 -3.63 15.87 18.80
CA ALA A 145 -2.27 15.82 18.24
C ALA A 145 -1.37 14.66 18.73
N GLU A 146 -1.45 14.21 19.99
CA GLU A 146 -0.56 13.11 20.45
C GLU A 146 -0.96 11.74 19.89
N ALA A 147 -2.27 11.42 19.88
CA ALA A 147 -2.80 10.27 19.15
C ALA A 147 -2.49 10.35 17.64
N SER A 148 -2.23 11.56 17.13
CA SER A 148 -1.78 11.75 15.75
C SER A 148 -0.34 11.24 15.53
N LEU A 149 0.59 11.50 16.45
CA LEU A 149 2.00 11.08 16.32
C LEU A 149 2.14 9.56 16.34
N GLU A 150 1.54 8.90 17.34
CA GLU A 150 1.57 7.43 17.47
C GLU A 150 1.00 6.72 16.23
N THR A 151 -0.09 7.27 15.68
CA THR A 151 -0.73 6.75 14.47
C THR A 151 0.20 6.90 13.25
N ALA A 152 0.85 8.05 13.07
CA ALA A 152 1.80 8.25 11.98
C ALA A 152 3.01 7.29 12.10
N GLN A 153 3.51 7.10 13.33
CA GLN A 153 4.57 6.15 13.66
C GLN A 153 4.19 4.69 13.32
N ALA A 154 2.98 4.26 13.66
CA ALA A 154 2.48 2.93 13.30
C ALA A 154 2.30 2.75 11.78
N ILE A 155 1.78 3.77 11.09
CA ILE A 155 1.63 3.75 9.61
C ILE A 155 2.99 3.65 8.93
N CYS A 156 4.01 4.39 9.39
CA CYS A 156 5.39 4.26 8.92
C CYS A 156 5.88 2.80 9.00
N ILE A 157 5.65 2.12 10.12
CA ILE A 157 6.05 0.72 10.28
C ILE A 157 5.31 -0.18 9.29
N TYR A 158 4.00 0.00 9.07
CA TYR A 158 3.25 -0.81 8.10
C TYR A 158 3.71 -0.58 6.64
N VAL A 159 4.04 0.66 6.26
CA VAL A 159 4.67 0.96 4.97
C VAL A 159 6.02 0.26 4.83
N LEU A 160 6.82 0.19 5.90
CA LEU A 160 8.07 -0.57 5.90
C LEU A 160 7.84 -2.08 5.75
N LEU A 161 6.90 -2.68 6.49
CA LEU A 161 6.53 -4.10 6.30
C LEU A 161 6.17 -4.40 4.85
N GLN A 162 5.41 -3.48 4.23
CA GLN A 162 4.94 -3.62 2.85
C GLN A 162 6.07 -3.51 1.82
N ALA A 163 7.06 -2.64 2.06
CA ALA A 163 8.25 -2.51 1.21
C ALA A 163 9.17 -3.76 1.30
N LEU A 164 9.10 -4.52 2.39
CA LEU A 164 9.82 -5.78 2.58
C LEU A 164 9.11 -6.97 1.93
N ASP A 165 7.78 -6.99 1.95
CA ASP A 165 6.96 -8.05 1.33
C ASP A 165 6.66 -7.76 -0.15
N ARG A 166 7.69 -7.93 -1.00
CA ARG A 166 7.60 -7.61 -2.43
C ARG A 166 6.62 -8.48 -3.22
N GLU A 167 6.26 -9.66 -2.69
CA GLU A 167 5.35 -10.61 -3.36
C GLU A 167 3.89 -10.17 -3.23
N THR A 168 3.52 -9.45 -2.17
CA THR A 168 2.16 -8.96 -1.93
C THR A 168 1.91 -7.52 -2.41
N ILE A 169 2.94 -6.79 -2.87
CA ILE A 169 2.83 -5.40 -3.36
C ILE A 169 1.72 -5.21 -4.42
N ALA A 170 1.46 -6.22 -5.27
CA ALA A 170 0.44 -6.16 -6.31
C ALA A 170 -1.01 -6.38 -5.81
N GLN A 171 -1.19 -6.81 -4.56
CA GLN A 171 -2.50 -7.11 -3.93
C GLN A 171 -2.84 -6.12 -2.81
N ASN A 172 -1.88 -5.27 -2.42
CA ASN A 172 -1.88 -4.53 -1.18
C ASN A 172 -2.00 -3.02 -1.47
N ASP A 173 -2.88 -2.32 -0.75
CA ASP A 173 -3.17 -0.89 -0.96
C ASP A 173 -2.12 0.03 -0.32
N ILE A 174 -0.91 -0.03 -0.86
CA ILE A 174 0.23 0.82 -0.45
C ILE A 174 -0.06 2.29 -0.71
N GLU A 175 -0.81 2.59 -1.78
CA GLU A 175 -1.14 3.96 -2.16
C GLU A 175 -2.01 4.65 -1.12
N SER A 176 -2.93 3.94 -0.44
CA SER A 176 -3.62 4.54 0.71
C SER A 176 -2.69 4.75 1.89
N MET A 177 -1.90 3.75 2.32
CA MET A 177 -0.94 3.92 3.43
C MET A 177 0.04 5.09 3.22
N ILE A 178 0.59 5.24 2.01
CA ILE A 178 1.50 6.36 1.67
C ILE A 178 0.75 7.69 1.67
N ARG A 179 -0.49 7.74 1.15
CA ARG A 179 -1.34 8.93 1.16
C ARG A 179 -1.67 9.36 2.58
N ASP A 180 -2.08 8.42 3.43
CA ASP A 180 -2.49 8.68 4.82
C ASP A 180 -1.29 9.17 5.68
N LEU A 181 -0.08 8.68 5.38
CA LEU A 181 1.17 9.22 5.96
C LEU A 181 1.52 10.62 5.41
N ALA A 182 1.43 10.82 4.10
CA ALA A 182 1.77 12.08 3.44
C ALA A 182 0.82 13.22 3.84
N VAL A 183 -0.49 12.95 3.96
CA VAL A 183 -1.50 13.89 4.46
C VAL A 183 -1.12 14.44 5.83
N ARG A 184 -0.48 13.65 6.69
CA ARG A 184 -0.07 14.08 8.03
C ARG A 184 1.29 14.78 8.05
N THR A 185 2.23 14.34 7.23
CA THR A 185 3.57 14.95 7.12
C THR A 185 3.54 16.30 6.36
N LEU A 186 2.49 16.57 5.58
CA LEU A 186 2.37 17.78 4.74
C LEU A 186 1.28 18.79 5.20
N LEU A 187 0.49 18.45 6.22
CA LEU A 187 -0.54 19.32 6.82
C LEU A 187 -0.28 19.63 8.30
N SER A 188 0.96 19.42 8.76
CA SER A 188 1.48 19.90 10.06
C SER A 188 2.59 20.93 9.85
#